data_AF-A0A368H5Z5-F1
#
_entry.id   AF-A0A368H5Z5-F1
#
_cell.length_a   1.000
_cell.length_b   1.000
_cell.length_c   1.000
_cell.angle_alpha   90.00
_cell.angle_beta   90.00
_cell.angle_gamma   90.00
#
_symmetry.space_group_name_H-M   'P 1'
#
loop_
_entity.id
_entity.type
_entity.pdbx_description
1 polymer ?
#
loop_
_entity_poly.entity_id
_entity_poly.type
_entity_poly.pdbx_seq_one_letter_code
_entity_poly.pdbx_strand_id
1 'polypeptide(L)'
;MACSLKRLIIRKMQEKKRSDPNYQILFVLVDKKTLRLRIDKQYYSLEDASLRYGITSEEVTSELKRYGDTTKAALDKKSRTKRPGSSGNGPDNKVPRIIPLDKK
;
A
#
# COMPACT_ATOMS: atom_id res chain seq x y z
N MET A 1 -2.13 2.61 -16.18
CA MET A 1 -0.85 3.32 -16.38
C MET A 1 -0.57 4.36 -15.30
N ALA A 2 -1.45 5.35 -15.08
CA ALA A 2 -1.27 6.39 -14.04
C ALA A 2 -0.96 5.86 -12.62
N CYS A 3 -1.63 4.78 -12.21
CA CYS A 3 -1.41 4.16 -10.89
C CYS A 3 -0.01 3.53 -10.76
N SER A 4 0.50 2.90 -11.83
CA SER A 4 1.87 2.38 -11.86
C SER A 4 2.90 3.51 -11.80
N LEU A 5 2.67 4.59 -12.54
CA LEU A 5 3.54 5.76 -12.52
C LEU A 5 3.58 6.41 -11.13
N LYS A 6 2.43 6.58 -10.46
CA LYS A 6 2.38 7.05 -9.06
C LYS A 6 3.25 6.18 -8.14
N ARG A 7 3.16 4.86 -8.24
CA ARG A 7 3.96 3.95 -7.40
C ARG A 7 5.45 4.09 -7.64
N LEU A 8 5.87 4.20 -8.90
CA LEU A 8 7.27 4.41 -9.25
C LEU A 8 7.81 5.73 -8.72
N ILE A 9 7.06 6.83 -8.87
CA ILE A 9 7.45 8.13 -8.34
C ILE A 9 7.65 8.05 -6.83
N ILE A 10 6.71 7.45 -6.10
CA ILE A 10 6.82 7.28 -4.64
C ILE A 10 8.07 6.45 -4.28
N ARG A 11 8.33 5.36 -5.01
CA ARG A 11 9.51 4.52 -4.80
C ARG A 11 10.82 5.30 -5.00
N LYS A 12 10.94 6.05 -6.10
CA LYS A 12 12.12 6.87 -6.39
C LYS A 12 12.31 7.97 -5.34
N MET A 13 11.23 8.58 -4.84
CA MET A 13 11.29 9.55 -3.74
C MET A 13 11.79 8.91 -2.44
N GLN A 14 11.37 7.68 -2.14
CA GLN A 14 11.85 6.94 -0.97
C GLN A 14 13.33 6.54 -1.10
N GLU A 15 13.76 6.13 -2.29
CA GLU A 15 15.16 5.83 -2.60
C GLU A 15 16.02 7.10 -2.40
N LYS A 16 15.58 8.25 -2.91
CA LYS A 16 16.24 9.54 -2.67
C LYS A 16 16.31 9.91 -1.20
N LYS A 17 15.23 9.70 -0.42
CA LYS A 17 15.25 9.93 1.03
C LYS A 17 16.22 9.02 1.79
N ARG A 18 16.45 7.80 1.30
CA ARG A 18 17.44 6.90 1.92
C ARG A 18 18.87 7.37 1.66
N SER A 19 19.14 7.90 0.46
CA SER A 19 20.46 8.45 0.11
C SER A 19 20.71 9.83 0.73
N ASP A 20 19.69 10.66 0.80
CA ASP A 20 19.73 12.01 1.38
C ASP A 20 18.61 12.15 2.43
N PRO A 21 18.94 12.12 3.72
CA PRO A 21 17.97 12.27 4.80
C PRO A 21 17.21 13.61 4.77
N ASN A 22 17.75 14.65 4.13
CA ASN A 22 17.10 15.95 3.99
C ASN A 22 16.07 15.97 2.85
N TYR A 23 16.01 14.94 2.02
CA TYR A 23 15.06 14.86 0.92
C TYR A 23 13.62 14.70 1.42
N GLN A 24 12.76 15.62 1.03
CA GLN A 24 11.35 15.60 1.38
C GLN A 24 10.54 14.70 0.41
N ILE A 25 9.82 13.72 0.96
CA ILE A 25 8.86 12.93 0.19
C ILE A 25 7.59 13.76 -0.01
N LEU A 26 7.26 14.05 -1.27
CA LEU A 26 6.06 14.81 -1.63
C LEU A 26 4.84 13.88 -1.72
N PHE A 27 3.66 14.41 -1.40
CA PHE A 27 2.41 13.67 -1.54
C PHE A 27 2.02 13.54 -3.01
N VAL A 28 1.68 12.31 -3.45
CA VAL A 28 1.30 12.01 -4.85
C VAL A 28 -0.14 11.48 -4.91
N LEU A 29 -0.99 12.18 -5.66
CA LEU A 29 -2.38 11.81 -5.91
C LEU A 29 -2.62 11.62 -7.42
N VAL A 30 -3.45 10.65 -7.78
CA VAL A 30 -3.87 10.41 -9.17
C VAL A 30 -5.32 10.85 -9.27
N ASP A 31 -5.60 11.78 -10.18
CA ASP A 31 -6.97 12.09 -10.55
C ASP A 31 -7.47 11.00 -11.51
N LYS A 32 -8.54 10.31 -11.13
CA LYS A 32 -9.12 9.23 -11.93
C LYS A 32 -9.85 9.73 -13.18
N LYS A 33 -10.34 10.98 -13.18
CA LYS A 33 -11.10 11.54 -14.30
C LYS A 33 -10.18 12.04 -15.40
N THR A 34 -9.16 12.82 -15.01
CA THR A 34 -8.23 13.44 -15.96
C THR A 34 -6.94 12.64 -16.18
N LEU A 35 -6.74 11.56 -15.40
CA LEU A 35 -5.50 10.78 -15.36
C LEU A 35 -4.24 11.59 -15.03
N ARG A 36 -4.40 12.81 -14.49
CA ARG A 36 -3.30 13.68 -14.08
C ARG A 36 -2.75 13.29 -12.71
N LEU A 37 -1.47 13.59 -12.49
CA LEU A 37 -0.80 13.41 -11.22
C LEU A 37 -0.71 14.75 -10.48
N ARG A 38 -1.26 14.82 -9.28
CA ARG A 38 -0.99 15.93 -8.37
C ARG A 38 0.16 15.55 -7.47
N ILE A 39 1.25 16.31 -7.53
CA ILE A 39 2.40 16.16 -6.66
C ILE A 39 2.53 17.43 -5.84
N ASP A 40 2.32 17.31 -4.54
CA ASP A 40 2.14 18.43 -3.62
C ASP A 40 1.04 19.40 -4.11
N LYS A 41 1.40 20.59 -4.58
CA LYS A 41 0.48 21.62 -5.07
C LYS A 41 0.37 21.69 -6.60
N GLN A 42 1.16 20.92 -7.34
CA GLN A 42 1.25 21.02 -8.81
C GLN A 42 0.62 19.82 -9.50
N TYR A 43 -0.03 20.07 -10.64
CA TYR A 43 -0.66 19.04 -11.47
C TYR A 43 0.15 18.79 -12.74
N TYR A 44 0.51 17.53 -12.96
CA TYR A 44 1.31 17.07 -14.08
C TYR A 44 0.49 16.15 -14.98
N SER A 45 0.79 16.18 -16.27
CA SER A 45 0.44 15.07 -17.16
C SER A 45 1.29 13.84 -16.82
N LEU A 46 0.91 12.67 -17.34
CA LEU A 46 1.69 11.45 -17.13
C LEU A 46 3.07 11.56 -17.79
N GLU A 47 3.13 12.19 -18.96
CA GLU A 47 4.36 12.39 -19.73
C GLU A 47 5.31 13.34 -18.99
N ASP A 48 4.81 14.51 -18.57
CA ASP A 48 5.61 15.49 -17.81
C ASP A 48 6.17 14.90 -16.52
N ALA A 49 5.35 14.12 -15.81
CA ALA A 49 5.79 13.45 -14.59
C ALA A 49 6.85 12.39 -14.89
N SER A 50 6.70 11.60 -15.96
CA SER A 50 7.72 10.60 -16.33
C SER A 50 9.06 11.25 -16.65
N LEU A 51 9.07 12.35 -17.41
CA LEU A 51 10.28 13.10 -17.73
C LEU A 51 10.91 13.72 -16.48
N ARG A 52 10.12 14.41 -15.65
CA ARG A 52 10.63 15.15 -14.49
C ARG A 52 11.20 14.26 -13.40
N TYR A 53 10.66 13.05 -13.24
CA TYR A 53 11.15 12.08 -12.26
C TYR A 53 12.12 11.05 -12.87
N GLY A 54 12.47 11.18 -14.14
CA GLY A 54 13.42 10.30 -14.83
C GLY A 54 12.93 8.85 -14.86
N ILE A 55 11.66 8.65 -15.20
CA ILE A 55 11.02 7.34 -15.27
C ILE A 55 10.83 6.98 -16.75
N THR A 56 11.41 5.86 -17.19
CA THR A 56 11.27 5.40 -18.57
C THR A 56 9.98 4.62 -18.79
N SER A 57 9.52 4.54 -20.05
CA SER A 57 8.36 3.72 -20.43
C SER A 57 8.55 2.23 -20.09
N GLU A 58 9.78 1.74 -20.16
CA GLU A 58 10.15 0.37 -19.77
C GLU A 58 9.97 0.12 -18.27
N GLU A 59 10.35 1.07 -17.41
CA GLU A 59 10.10 0.97 -15.96
C GLU A 59 8.59 0.95 -15.66
N VAL A 60 7.81 1.79 -16.34
CA VAL A 60 6.34 1.85 -16.17
C VAL A 60 5.67 0.53 -16.55
N THR A 61 6.07 -0.05 -17.68
CA THR A 61 5.52 -1.32 -18.15
C THR A 61 5.95 -2.49 -17.26
N SER A 62 7.19 -2.48 -16.78
CA SER A 62 7.70 -3.46 -15.82
C SER A 62 6.95 -3.38 -14.48
N GLU A 63 6.68 -2.18 -13.97
CA GLU A 63 5.89 -1.99 -12.75
C GLU A 63 4.42 -2.42 -12.95
N LEU A 64 3.85 -2.18 -14.13
CA LEU A 64 2.51 -2.62 -14.48
C LEU A 64 2.41 -4.15 -14.46
N LYS A 65 3.39 -4.85 -15.06
CA LYS A 65 3.49 -6.32 -15.04
C LYS A 65 3.66 -6.85 -13.62
N ARG A 66 4.66 -6.36 -12.88
CA ARG A 66 4.95 -6.78 -11.50
C ARG A 66 3.73 -6.64 -10.60
N TYR A 67 3.01 -5.53 -10.71
CA TYR A 67 1.81 -5.30 -9.91
C TYR A 67 0.63 -6.17 -10.34
N GLY A 68 0.45 -6.40 -11.65
CA GLY A 68 -0.55 -7.34 -12.16
C GLY A 68 -0.36 -8.75 -11.59
N ASP A 69 0.88 -9.22 -11.53
CA ASP A 69 1.20 -10.55 -11.01
C ASP A 69 1.04 -10.62 -9.48
N THR A 70 1.49 -9.59 -8.75
CA THR A 70 1.32 -9.54 -7.28
C THR A 70 -0.13 -9.34 -6.83
N THR A 71 -0.96 -8.59 -7.56
CA THR A 71 -2.38 -8.46 -7.22
C THR A 71 -3.19 -9.70 -7.55
N LYS A 72 -2.89 -10.38 -8.68
CA LYS A 72 -3.48 -11.68 -8.98
C LYS A 72 -3.14 -12.71 -7.89
N ALA A 73 -1.87 -12.78 -7.47
CA ALA A 73 -1.45 -13.66 -6.39
C ALA A 73 -2.08 -13.31 -5.02
N ALA A 74 -2.32 -12.02 -4.74
CA ALA A 74 -2.96 -11.58 -3.50
C ALA A 74 -4.48 -11.84 -3.49
N LEU A 75 -5.15 -11.76 -4.64
CA LEU A 75 -6.57 -12.09 -4.79
C LEU A 75 -6.80 -13.59 -4.74
N ASP A 76 -5.90 -14.39 -5.32
CA ASP A 76 -5.98 -15.85 -5.28
C ASP A 76 -5.85 -16.40 -3.85
N LYS A 77 -4.97 -15.79 -3.03
CA LYS A 77 -4.86 -16.10 -1.58
C LYS A 77 -6.08 -15.68 -0.76
N LYS A 78 -6.95 -14.81 -1.27
CA LYS A 78 -8.15 -14.33 -0.57
C LYS A 78 -9.40 -15.16 -0.86
N SER A 79 -9.29 -16.24 -1.65
CA SER A 79 -10.40 -17.12 -2.03
C SER A 79 -10.53 -18.41 -1.19
N ARG A 80 -9.59 -18.71 -0.27
CA ARG A 80 -9.71 -19.93 0.56
C ARG A 80 -9.07 -19.79 1.94
N THR A 81 -9.77 -19.09 2.83
CA THR A 81 -9.67 -19.41 4.25
C THR A 81 -11.08 -19.63 4.77
N LYS A 82 -11.68 -20.77 4.38
CA LYS A 82 -12.61 -21.43 5.30
C LYS A 82 -11.77 -21.69 6.54
N ARG A 83 -12.05 -20.96 7.63
CA ARG A 83 -11.53 -21.27 8.96
C ARG A 83 -11.67 -22.79 9.15
N PRO A 84 -10.59 -23.54 9.44
CA PRO A 84 -10.79 -24.90 9.91
C PRO A 84 -11.57 -24.76 11.22
N GLY A 85 -12.78 -25.32 11.27
CA GLY A 85 -13.47 -25.56 12.52
C GLY A 85 -12.60 -26.53 13.31
N SER A 86 -11.76 -25.98 14.19
CA SER A 86 -10.98 -26.79 15.09
C SER A 86 -11.92 -27.34 16.14
N SER A 87 -12.27 -28.61 16.01
CA SER A 87 -12.67 -29.44 17.13
C SER A 87 -11.61 -29.29 18.22
N GLY A 88 -11.99 -28.70 19.34
CA GLY A 88 -11.12 -28.48 20.49
C GLY A 88 -11.87 -28.83 21.75
N ASN A 89 -11.85 -30.11 22.12
CA ASN A 89 -12.01 -30.51 23.51
C ASN A 89 -10.83 -29.91 24.28
N GLY A 90 -11.08 -28.84 25.04
CA GLY A 90 -10.12 -28.22 25.96
C GLY A 90 -10.83 -27.89 27.27
N PRO A 91 -10.19 -28.09 28.44
CA PRO A 91 -10.88 -28.06 29.73
C PRO A 91 -11.32 -26.65 30.13
N ASP A 92 -12.56 -26.56 30.60
CA ASP A 92 -13.26 -25.34 31.05
C ASP A 92 -12.63 -24.83 32.37
N ASN A 93 -11.56 -24.04 32.28
CA ASN A 93 -11.07 -23.30 33.45
C ASN A 93 -11.89 -22.04 33.65
N LYS A 94 -13.00 -22.16 34.39
CA LYS A 94 -13.74 -21.03 34.98
C LYS A 94 -12.85 -20.32 35.98
N VAL A 95 -12.24 -19.22 35.57
CA VAL A 95 -11.63 -18.27 36.50
C VAL A 95 -12.76 -17.54 37.23
N PRO A 96 -12.85 -17.60 38.57
CA PRO A 96 -13.86 -16.84 39.31
C PRO A 96 -13.51 -15.35 39.25
N ARG A 97 -14.45 -14.54 38.77
CA ARG A 97 -14.36 -13.08 38.85
C ARG A 97 -14.50 -12.67 40.32
N ILE A 98 -13.38 -12.31 40.94
CA ILE A 98 -13.35 -11.65 42.25
C ILE A 98 -13.97 -10.26 42.07
N ILE A 99 -15.06 -9.98 42.79
CA ILE A 99 -15.73 -8.67 42.83
C ILE A 99 -15.08 -7.89 43.98
N PRO A 100 -14.62 -6.64 43.78
CA PRO A 100 -14.08 -5.85 44.88
C PRO A 100 -15.20 -5.36 45.81
N LEU A 101 -14.92 -5.50 47.10
CA LEU A 101 -15.65 -5.00 48.26
C LEU A 101 -15.65 -3.47 48.26
N ASP A 102 -16.82 -2.81 48.40
CA ASP A 102 -16.93 -1.52 49.11
C ASP A 102 -18.40 -1.13 49.42
N LYS A 103 -18.70 -0.99 50.72
CA LYS A 103 -19.36 0.16 51.40
C LYS A 103 -20.49 -0.17 52.40
N LYS A 104 -20.14 0.20 53.65
CA LYS A 104 -20.93 0.64 54.81
C LYS A 104 -21.83 -0.36 55.53
#